data_AF-A0A3P9IGY9-F1
#
_entry.id   AF-A0A3P9IGY9-F1
#
_cell.length_a   1.000
_cell.length_b   1.000
_cell.length_c   1.000
_cell.angle_alpha   90.00
_cell.angle_beta   90.00
_cell.angle_gamma   90.00
#
_symmetry.space_group_name_H-M   'P 1'
#
loop_
_entity.id
_entity.type
_entity.pdbx_description
1 polymer ?
#
loop_
_entity_poly.entity_id
_entity_poly.type
_entity_poly.pdbx_seq_one_letter_code
_entity_poly.pdbx_strand_id
1 'polypeptide(L)'
;MNFDDILSEINGFGKFQIVLFLIQVLSRISLPCHFLLSNFIAAVPPHHCDIRGIEDGGLFVNLTFNQKVIVGIPTEQDGAPSSCLMFTNPQYQYLFSSNTSEETNQVGTSTNLIYSRTFWDLVCNKRWMNKATATVFFIGVMTGAPLFGYLSDRFGRRPLLLVSYLSSLTFAILSAVSTSFVMFAIMRFLTGMFLAGRSIISIALNIEWCSTKHRTFSGIIISLDWTLGNWLLVGIAYGINEWRTLILAATSPLILAVMVWRWLPESARWLIANGKAEAAQKTPHMRKLAICSGIVWFGVAFTYYGITLNISGFGLNPHLTQFIFASIEMPMKIAVYFSLEKLGRRRCEVTALLATKKWLIRTIVGVLGKSTSEASFTIMYLYTTELYPTVVRQNGLGYTAFLARLGVSVSPLVVLSEEAWHLLPACIYCAVALASGVIASLLPETLNAQLPEFIEDIEKTSKCQVWQKEHQQDLKIKRFVRQCCRWYKKSAELEMWRFSL
;
A
#
# COMPACT_ATOMS: atom_id res chain seq x y z
N MET A 1 4.85 36.56 -13.10
CA MET A 1 3.65 36.08 -12.39
C MET A 1 3.73 34.57 -12.39
N ASN A 2 3.83 33.97 -11.20
CA ASN A 2 3.86 32.51 -11.08
C ASN A 2 2.44 31.96 -11.24
N PHE A 3 2.31 30.71 -11.69
CA PHE A 3 1.00 30.08 -11.89
C PHE A 3 0.15 30.06 -10.61
N ASP A 4 0.79 29.97 -9.44
CA ASP A 4 0.13 30.03 -8.14
C ASP A 4 -0.46 31.43 -7.84
N ASP A 5 0.15 32.50 -8.35
CA ASP A 5 -0.36 33.88 -8.21
C ASP A 5 -1.67 34.03 -8.98
N ILE A 6 -1.70 33.53 -10.23
CA ILE A 6 -2.88 33.52 -11.11
C ILE A 6 -4.02 32.68 -10.48
N LEU A 7 -3.72 31.50 -9.95
CA LEU A 7 -4.70 30.66 -9.25
C LEU A 7 -5.26 31.35 -8.00
N SER A 8 -4.44 32.12 -7.28
CA SER A 8 -4.88 32.85 -6.10
C SER A 8 -5.78 34.04 -6.45
N GLU A 9 -5.60 34.65 -7.62
CA GLU A 9 -6.42 35.73 -8.16
C GLU A 9 -7.80 35.23 -8.63
N ILE A 10 -7.88 34.03 -9.21
CA ILE A 10 -9.12 33.44 -9.75
C ILE A 10 -9.89 32.64 -8.67
N ASN A 11 -9.92 33.14 -7.43
CA ASN A 11 -10.69 32.57 -6.31
C ASN A 11 -10.14 31.26 -5.70
N GLY A 12 -8.89 30.87 -5.99
CA GLY A 12 -8.25 29.73 -5.33
C GLY A 12 -8.95 28.38 -5.59
N PHE A 13 -9.44 27.72 -4.54
CA PHE A 13 -10.15 26.43 -4.62
C PHE A 13 -11.63 26.63 -4.96
N GLY A 14 -11.92 26.87 -6.23
CA GLY A 14 -13.26 27.14 -6.74
C GLY A 14 -14.07 25.90 -7.14
N LYS A 15 -15.27 26.14 -7.69
CA LYS A 15 -16.20 25.08 -8.17
C LYS A 15 -15.57 24.17 -9.21
N PHE A 16 -14.69 24.70 -10.07
CA PHE A 16 -14.00 23.93 -11.10
C PHE A 16 -13.09 22.86 -10.49
N GLN A 17 -12.30 23.22 -9.48
CA GLN A 17 -11.44 22.29 -8.75
C GLN A 17 -12.28 21.24 -8.03
N ILE A 18 -13.37 21.63 -7.37
CA ILE A 18 -14.28 20.68 -6.70
C ILE A 18 -14.83 19.64 -7.69
N VAL A 19 -15.32 20.08 -8.85
CA VAL A 19 -15.83 19.19 -9.90
C VAL A 19 -14.74 18.24 -10.40
N LEU A 20 -13.53 18.75 -10.65
CA LEU A 20 -12.38 17.95 -11.06
C LEU A 20 -12.06 16.86 -10.02
N PHE A 21 -12.07 17.21 -8.74
CA PHE A 21 -11.83 16.27 -7.64
C PHE A 21 -12.90 15.19 -7.58
N LEU A 22 -14.19 15.55 -7.68
CA LEU A 22 -15.28 14.58 -7.66
C LEU A 22 -15.19 13.59 -8.83
N ILE A 23 -14.92 14.11 -10.03
CA ILE A 23 -14.66 13.31 -11.24
C ILE A 23 -13.49 12.33 -10.99
N GLN A 24 -12.42 12.82 -10.38
CA GLN A 24 -11.21 12.04 -10.21
C GLN A 24 -11.31 11.03 -9.07
N VAL A 25 -12.07 11.32 -7.99
CA VAL A 25 -12.42 10.36 -6.94
C VAL A 25 -13.27 9.24 -7.52
N LEU A 26 -14.34 9.58 -8.26
CA LEU A 26 -15.23 8.58 -8.88
C LEU A 26 -14.46 7.59 -9.75
N SER A 27 -13.55 8.11 -10.59
CA SER A 27 -12.74 7.26 -11.45
C SER A 27 -11.72 6.41 -10.69
N ARG A 28 -11.19 6.88 -9.55
CA ARG A 28 -10.17 6.19 -8.76
C ARG A 28 -10.70 5.18 -7.75
N ILE A 29 -11.97 5.25 -7.36
CA ILE A 29 -12.61 4.27 -6.46
C ILE A 29 -12.41 2.82 -6.95
N SER A 30 -12.25 2.59 -8.24
CA SER A 30 -11.94 1.27 -8.80
C SER A 30 -10.50 0.76 -8.56
N LEU A 31 -9.56 1.60 -8.10
CA LEU A 31 -8.18 1.21 -7.82
C LEU A 31 -8.12 0.11 -6.74
N PRO A 32 -8.55 0.37 -5.50
CA PRO A 32 -8.53 -0.64 -4.43
C PRO A 32 -9.29 -1.91 -4.82
N CYS A 33 -10.38 -1.80 -5.60
CA CYS A 33 -11.14 -2.95 -6.09
C CYS A 33 -10.27 -3.96 -6.84
N HIS A 34 -9.32 -3.51 -7.66
CA HIS A 34 -8.41 -4.41 -8.39
C HIS A 34 -7.13 -4.75 -7.62
N PHE A 35 -6.65 -3.84 -6.76
CA PHE A 35 -5.45 -4.03 -5.95
C PHE A 35 -5.63 -5.09 -4.87
N LEU A 36 -6.82 -5.14 -4.25
CA LEU A 36 -7.13 -6.08 -3.17
C LEU A 36 -8.05 -7.21 -3.61
N LEU A 37 -8.38 -7.27 -4.90
CA LEU A 37 -9.22 -8.33 -5.48
C LEU A 37 -8.70 -9.73 -5.19
N SER A 38 -7.36 -9.89 -5.19
CA SER A 38 -6.71 -11.17 -4.92
C SER A 38 -7.06 -11.73 -3.55
N ASN A 39 -7.39 -10.90 -2.57
CA ASN A 39 -7.76 -11.36 -1.23
C ASN A 39 -9.07 -12.17 -1.23
N PHE A 40 -9.97 -11.86 -2.18
CA PHE A 40 -11.25 -12.53 -2.34
C PHE A 40 -11.18 -13.65 -3.39
N ILE A 41 -10.42 -13.48 -4.47
CA ILE A 41 -10.22 -14.55 -5.47
C ILE A 41 -9.43 -15.72 -4.87
N ALA A 42 -8.44 -15.43 -4.03
CA ALA A 42 -7.64 -16.44 -3.34
C ALA A 42 -8.30 -16.96 -2.05
N ALA A 43 -9.49 -16.47 -1.70
CA ALA A 43 -10.21 -16.99 -0.55
C ALA A 43 -10.61 -18.44 -0.83
N VAL A 44 -10.08 -19.34 -0.01
CA VAL A 44 -10.40 -20.75 -0.11
C VAL A 44 -11.62 -21.01 0.78
N PRO A 45 -12.78 -21.36 0.21
CA PRO A 45 -13.93 -21.76 1.01
C PRO A 45 -13.62 -23.05 1.77
N PRO A 46 -14.40 -23.37 2.81
CA PRO A 46 -14.33 -24.69 3.45
C PRO A 46 -14.48 -25.78 2.39
N HIS A 47 -13.47 -26.64 2.30
CA HIS A 47 -13.38 -27.73 1.32
C HIS A 47 -12.86 -28.98 2.03
N HIS A 48 -13.10 -30.12 1.42
CA HIS A 48 -12.60 -31.41 1.88
C HIS A 48 -12.29 -32.29 0.68
N CYS A 49 -11.45 -33.31 0.89
CA CYS A 49 -11.12 -34.31 -0.14
C CYS A 49 -12.39 -35.03 -0.62
N ASP A 50 -12.46 -35.36 -1.92
CA ASP A 50 -13.56 -36.16 -2.45
C ASP A 50 -13.45 -37.60 -1.92
N ILE A 51 -14.41 -37.97 -1.08
CA ILE A 51 -14.51 -39.28 -0.42
C ILE A 51 -15.13 -40.36 -1.31
N ARG A 52 -15.51 -40.03 -2.57
CA ARG A 52 -16.09 -40.99 -3.52
C ARG A 52 -15.14 -42.10 -3.96
N GLY A 53 -13.83 -41.87 -3.87
CA GLY A 53 -12.81 -42.87 -4.22
C GLY A 53 -12.56 -43.95 -3.15
N ILE A 54 -13.14 -43.80 -1.95
CA ILE A 54 -13.06 -44.77 -0.85
C ILE A 54 -14.15 -45.83 -1.04
N GLU A 55 -14.08 -46.61 -2.12
CA GLU A 55 -15.01 -47.72 -2.33
C GLU A 55 -14.48 -48.98 -1.64
N ASP A 56 -14.88 -49.16 -0.39
CA ASP A 56 -14.79 -50.46 0.29
C ASP A 56 -16.19 -51.08 0.25
N GLY A 57 -16.40 -51.98 -0.72
CA GLY A 57 -17.71 -52.50 -1.10
C GLY A 57 -18.59 -52.89 0.10
N GLY A 58 -19.84 -52.43 0.10
CA GLY A 58 -20.88 -52.80 1.07
C GLY A 58 -21.27 -51.67 2.02
N LEU A 59 -20.60 -51.53 3.16
CA LEU A 59 -21.05 -50.68 4.27
C LEU A 59 -20.93 -49.18 3.95
N PHE A 60 -19.87 -48.78 3.24
CA PHE A 60 -19.64 -47.37 2.90
C PHE A 60 -20.74 -46.81 1.98
N VAL A 61 -21.25 -47.62 1.05
CA VAL A 61 -22.30 -47.20 0.09
C VAL A 61 -23.57 -46.76 0.82
N ASN A 62 -23.96 -47.50 1.87
CA ASN A 62 -25.18 -47.30 2.64
C ASN A 62 -25.09 -46.16 3.68
N LEU A 63 -23.92 -45.55 3.89
CA LEU A 63 -23.75 -44.42 4.82
C LEU A 63 -24.28 -43.10 4.25
N THR A 64 -24.82 -42.26 5.14
CA THR A 64 -25.17 -40.87 4.81
C THR A 64 -23.91 -40.04 4.55
N PHE A 65 -24.05 -38.91 3.82
CA PHE A 65 -22.91 -38.05 3.49
C PHE A 65 -22.10 -37.59 4.72
N ASN A 66 -22.79 -37.20 5.80
CA ASN A 66 -22.12 -36.79 7.04
C ASN A 66 -21.34 -37.94 7.69
N GLN A 67 -21.89 -39.15 7.67
CA GLN A 67 -21.19 -40.33 8.19
C GLN A 67 -19.98 -40.70 7.31
N LYS A 68 -20.09 -40.55 5.99
CA LYS A 68 -18.97 -40.74 5.07
C LYS A 68 -17.83 -39.76 5.34
N VAL A 69 -18.15 -38.50 5.65
CA VAL A 69 -17.14 -37.48 6.02
C VAL A 69 -16.44 -37.83 7.33
N ILE A 70 -17.18 -38.24 8.37
CA ILE A 70 -16.60 -38.61 9.68
C ILE A 70 -15.64 -39.81 9.57
N VAL A 71 -15.99 -40.78 8.72
CA VAL A 71 -15.24 -42.03 8.53
C VAL A 71 -14.08 -41.86 7.56
N GLY A 72 -14.21 -40.95 6.59
CA GLY A 72 -13.25 -40.75 5.50
C GLY A 72 -12.25 -39.61 5.72
N ILE A 73 -12.53 -38.65 6.62
CA ILE A 73 -11.71 -37.45 6.81
C ILE A 73 -11.34 -37.28 8.29
N PRO A 74 -10.05 -37.10 8.63
CA PRO A 74 -9.63 -36.83 10.01
C PRO A 74 -10.12 -35.46 10.48
N THR A 75 -10.44 -35.33 11.77
CA THR A 75 -10.80 -34.06 12.41
C THR A 75 -9.56 -33.29 12.89
N GLU A 76 -9.56 -31.98 12.69
CA GLU A 76 -8.57 -31.06 13.26
C GLU A 76 -8.87 -30.76 14.74
N GLN A 77 -7.93 -30.09 15.42
CA GLN A 77 -8.02 -29.77 16.87
C GLN A 77 -9.28 -28.97 17.24
N ASP A 78 -9.84 -28.23 16.28
CA ASP A 78 -11.06 -27.41 16.46
C ASP A 78 -12.36 -28.21 16.19
N GLY A 79 -12.28 -29.52 15.92
CA GLY A 79 -13.42 -30.39 15.66
C GLY A 79 -13.97 -30.34 14.22
N ALA A 80 -13.38 -29.51 13.35
CA ALA A 80 -13.72 -29.44 11.93
C ALA A 80 -13.02 -30.55 11.12
N PRO A 81 -13.60 -31.03 10.01
CA PRO A 81 -12.93 -31.98 9.11
C PRO A 81 -11.70 -31.34 8.46
N SER A 82 -10.58 -32.08 8.41
CA SER A 82 -9.36 -31.62 7.78
C SER A 82 -9.57 -31.37 6.29
N SER A 83 -9.06 -30.24 5.81
CA SER A 83 -9.37 -29.78 4.44
C SER A 83 -8.54 -30.48 3.35
N CYS A 84 -7.37 -31.02 3.71
CA CYS A 84 -6.38 -31.55 2.76
C CYS A 84 -5.94 -33.00 3.03
N LEU A 85 -6.42 -33.61 4.10
CA LEU A 85 -6.06 -34.96 4.51
C LEU A 85 -7.30 -35.85 4.44
N MET A 86 -7.08 -37.12 4.11
CA MET A 86 -8.12 -38.14 4.17
C MET A 86 -7.53 -39.47 4.64
N PHE A 87 -8.39 -40.35 5.14
CA PHE A 87 -8.00 -41.72 5.47
C PHE A 87 -7.89 -42.56 4.19
N THR A 88 -6.91 -43.47 4.15
CA THR A 88 -6.76 -44.43 3.05
C THR A 88 -7.87 -45.48 3.06
N ASN A 89 -8.29 -45.92 4.26
CA ASN A 89 -9.39 -46.87 4.46
C ASN A 89 -10.44 -46.25 5.41
N PRO A 90 -11.73 -46.51 5.18
CA PRO A 90 -12.81 -45.92 5.98
C PRO A 90 -12.73 -46.37 7.44
N GLN A 91 -12.63 -45.41 8.35
CA GLN A 91 -12.48 -45.65 9.79
C GLN A 91 -13.84 -45.72 10.49
N TYR A 92 -14.52 -46.87 10.42
CA TYR A 92 -15.85 -47.05 11.03
C TYR A 92 -15.86 -46.92 12.56
N GLN A 93 -14.69 -47.02 13.21
CA GLN A 93 -14.50 -46.81 14.65
C GLN A 93 -14.98 -45.42 15.14
N TYR A 94 -14.98 -44.40 14.29
CA TYR A 94 -15.47 -43.06 14.65
C TYR A 94 -17.01 -42.96 14.66
N LEU A 95 -17.73 -43.91 14.05
CA LEU A 95 -19.20 -43.99 14.12
C LEU A 95 -19.68 -44.76 15.35
N PHE A 96 -18.94 -45.81 15.71
CA PHE A 96 -19.25 -46.69 16.81
C PHE A 96 -18.16 -46.51 17.85
N SER A 97 -18.36 -45.59 18.79
CA SER A 97 -17.50 -45.38 19.97
C SER A 97 -17.20 -46.70 20.69
N SER A 98 -16.17 -47.42 20.25
CA SER A 98 -15.69 -48.65 20.85
C SER A 98 -14.19 -48.48 21.05
N ASN A 99 -13.80 -48.36 22.32
CA ASN A 99 -12.40 -48.29 22.75
C ASN A 99 -11.66 -49.53 22.27
N THR A 100 -11.00 -49.42 21.12
CA THR A 100 -10.07 -50.42 20.64
C THR A 100 -8.81 -49.73 20.17
N SER A 101 -7.70 -50.28 20.64
CA SER A 101 -6.35 -49.72 20.66
C SER A 101 -5.77 -49.37 19.29
N GLU A 102 -5.06 -48.25 19.30
CA GLU A 102 -4.03 -47.75 18.37
C GLU A 102 -3.49 -48.77 17.35
N GLU A 103 -4.09 -48.82 16.17
CA GLU A 103 -3.35 -49.11 14.95
C GLU A 103 -2.95 -47.78 14.31
N THR A 104 -1.66 -47.64 14.00
CA THR A 104 -1.06 -46.47 13.35
C THR A 104 -1.77 -46.18 12.02
N ASN A 105 -2.72 -45.26 12.07
CA ASN A 105 -3.53 -44.82 10.93
C ASN A 105 -2.62 -44.24 9.84
N GLN A 106 -2.49 -44.94 8.72
CA GLN A 106 -1.83 -44.40 7.53
C GLN A 106 -2.71 -43.27 6.96
N VAL A 107 -2.43 -42.04 7.38
CA VAL A 107 -2.98 -40.83 6.75
C VAL A 107 -2.34 -40.70 5.37
N GLY A 108 -3.07 -41.08 4.33
CA GLY A 108 -2.65 -40.93 2.95
C GLY A 108 -3.05 -39.55 2.44
N THR A 109 -2.09 -38.74 2.01
CA THR A 109 -2.39 -37.59 1.14
C THR A 109 -2.87 -38.09 -0.21
N SER A 110 -4.19 -38.16 -0.41
CA SER A 110 -4.73 -38.36 -1.76
C SER A 110 -4.65 -37.03 -2.51
N THR A 111 -4.16 -37.09 -3.75
CA THR A 111 -3.90 -35.92 -4.60
C THR A 111 -5.03 -35.61 -5.57
N ASN A 112 -6.07 -36.43 -5.63
CA ASN A 112 -7.00 -36.42 -6.75
C ASN A 112 -8.45 -36.26 -6.31
N LEU A 113 -9.01 -35.13 -6.76
CA LEU A 113 -10.39 -34.69 -6.73
C LEU A 113 -10.80 -34.13 -5.36
N ILE A 114 -10.84 -32.81 -5.28
CA ILE A 114 -11.40 -32.04 -4.16
C ILE A 114 -12.62 -31.34 -4.77
N TYR A 115 -13.82 -31.54 -4.21
CA TYR A 115 -14.97 -30.71 -4.60
C TYR A 115 -14.82 -29.34 -3.95
N SER A 116 -14.09 -28.44 -4.62
CA SER A 116 -13.86 -27.08 -4.16
C SER A 116 -14.32 -26.11 -5.23
N ARG A 117 -15.20 -25.15 -4.89
CA ARG A 117 -15.54 -24.01 -5.77
C ARG A 117 -14.41 -22.98 -5.78
N THR A 118 -13.18 -23.43 -5.96
CA THR A 118 -11.99 -22.55 -6.00
C THR A 118 -11.53 -22.33 -7.43
N PHE A 119 -10.86 -21.21 -7.64
CA PHE A 119 -10.14 -20.89 -8.86
C PHE A 119 -9.17 -22.03 -9.25
N TRP A 120 -9.47 -22.75 -10.34
CA TRP A 120 -8.67 -23.86 -10.92
C TRP A 120 -8.20 -24.94 -9.93
N ASP A 121 -8.98 -25.23 -8.89
CA ASP A 121 -8.67 -26.23 -7.86
C ASP A 121 -7.27 -26.06 -7.22
N LEU A 122 -6.85 -24.81 -7.03
CA LEU A 122 -5.54 -24.44 -6.50
C LEU A 122 -5.48 -24.54 -4.96
N VAL A 123 -5.74 -25.74 -4.47
CA VAL A 123 -5.89 -26.04 -3.04
C VAL A 123 -4.75 -26.95 -2.56
N CYS A 124 -4.53 -27.02 -1.24
CA CYS A 124 -3.48 -27.83 -0.61
C CYS A 124 -2.08 -27.56 -1.21
N ASN A 125 -1.50 -28.54 -1.92
CA ASN A 125 -0.16 -28.46 -2.53
C ASN A 125 -0.01 -27.33 -3.57
N LYS A 126 -1.11 -26.88 -4.18
CA LYS A 126 -1.12 -25.80 -5.18
C LYS A 126 -1.51 -24.43 -4.61
N ARG A 127 -1.69 -24.30 -3.30
CA ARG A 127 -2.11 -23.04 -2.63
C ARG A 127 -1.16 -21.87 -2.90
N TRP A 128 0.14 -22.15 -3.07
CA TRP A 128 1.15 -21.13 -3.37
C TRP A 128 0.87 -20.40 -4.69
N MET A 129 0.19 -21.04 -5.65
CA MET A 129 -0.15 -20.46 -6.95
C MET A 129 -1.16 -19.30 -6.81
N ASN A 130 -2.06 -19.36 -5.82
CA ASN A 130 -2.98 -18.25 -5.52
C ASN A 130 -2.22 -17.00 -5.05
N LYS A 131 -1.20 -17.20 -4.20
CA LYS A 131 -0.30 -16.11 -3.76
C LYS A 131 0.55 -15.60 -4.92
N ALA A 132 1.02 -16.49 -5.80
CA ALA A 132 1.81 -16.11 -6.98
C ALA A 132 1.05 -15.19 -7.95
N THR A 133 -0.27 -15.39 -8.13
CA THR A 133 -1.09 -14.47 -8.95
C THR A 133 -1.05 -13.02 -8.44
N ALA A 134 -1.13 -12.82 -7.12
CA ALA A 134 -1.04 -11.49 -6.53
C ALA A 134 0.34 -10.87 -6.80
N THR A 135 1.41 -11.65 -6.61
CA THR A 135 2.79 -11.21 -6.92
C THR A 135 2.94 -10.81 -8.38
N VAL A 136 2.45 -11.62 -9.33
CA VAL A 136 2.49 -11.30 -10.78
C VAL A 136 1.77 -9.99 -11.09
N PHE A 137 0.59 -9.76 -10.49
CA PHE A 137 -0.12 -8.49 -10.63
C PHE A 137 0.74 -7.31 -10.13
N PHE A 138 1.36 -7.43 -8.96
CA PHE A 138 2.20 -6.35 -8.39
C PHE A 138 3.51 -6.12 -9.15
N ILE A 139 4.11 -7.13 -9.77
CA ILE A 139 5.24 -6.97 -10.71
C ILE A 139 4.78 -6.15 -11.93
N GLY A 140 3.55 -6.40 -12.43
CA GLY A 140 2.92 -5.57 -13.45
C GLY A 140 2.80 -4.12 -13.00
N VAL A 141 2.29 -3.86 -11.80
CA VAL A 141 2.18 -2.51 -11.23
C VAL A 141 3.57 -1.85 -11.09
N MET A 142 4.57 -2.61 -10.65
CA MET A 142 5.95 -2.13 -10.48
C MET A 142 6.57 -1.69 -11.80
N THR A 143 6.41 -2.48 -12.87
CA THR A 143 6.95 -2.15 -14.20
C THR A 143 6.17 -1.03 -14.89
N GLY A 144 4.84 -0.95 -14.68
CA GLY A 144 3.99 0.08 -15.25
C GLY A 144 4.22 1.48 -14.68
N ALA A 145 4.60 1.59 -13.40
CA ALA A 145 4.81 2.86 -12.71
C ALA A 145 5.83 3.80 -13.40
N PRO A 146 7.09 3.39 -13.60
CA PRO A 146 8.09 4.24 -14.27
C PRO A 146 7.76 4.41 -15.77
N LEU A 147 7.26 3.38 -16.43
CA LEU A 147 6.91 3.42 -17.86
C LEU A 147 5.85 4.49 -18.15
N PHE A 148 4.73 4.45 -17.44
CA PHE A 148 3.65 5.42 -17.63
C PHE A 148 3.98 6.79 -17.04
N GLY A 149 4.86 6.86 -16.02
CA GLY A 149 5.44 8.13 -15.58
C GLY A 149 6.15 8.84 -16.73
N TYR A 150 7.13 8.17 -17.35
CA TYR A 150 7.88 8.71 -18.50
C TYR A 150 6.98 9.01 -19.70
N LEU A 151 6.11 8.08 -20.08
CA LEU A 151 5.21 8.28 -21.23
C LEU A 151 4.26 9.46 -21.00
N SER A 152 3.78 9.67 -19.75
CA SER A 152 2.86 10.78 -19.44
C SER A 152 3.52 12.15 -19.51
N ASP A 153 4.83 12.18 -19.27
CA ASP A 153 5.63 13.39 -19.42
C ASP A 153 5.87 13.72 -20.90
N ARG A 154 5.99 12.69 -21.75
CA ARG A 154 6.22 12.89 -23.19
C ARG A 154 4.95 13.19 -23.98
N PHE A 155 3.88 12.45 -23.74
CA PHE A 155 2.65 12.50 -24.54
C PHE A 155 1.52 13.33 -23.92
N GLY A 156 1.72 13.85 -22.71
CA GLY A 156 0.68 14.53 -21.94
C GLY A 156 -0.12 13.57 -21.06
N ARG A 157 -0.80 14.12 -20.06
CA ARG A 157 -1.38 13.34 -18.95
C ARG A 157 -2.78 12.88 -19.35
N ARG A 158 -3.57 13.73 -19.99
CA ARG A 158 -4.94 13.40 -20.44
C ARG A 158 -5.01 12.23 -21.44
N PRO A 159 -4.25 12.20 -22.56
CA PRO A 159 -4.35 11.12 -23.54
C PRO A 159 -3.84 9.80 -22.96
N LEU A 160 -2.75 9.82 -22.19
CA LEU A 160 -2.20 8.60 -21.62
C LEU A 160 -3.06 8.06 -20.46
N LEU A 161 -3.81 8.92 -19.77
CA LEU A 161 -4.82 8.50 -18.81
C LEU A 161 -5.96 7.73 -19.50
N LEU A 162 -6.40 8.15 -20.69
CA LEU A 162 -7.39 7.40 -21.48
C LEU A 162 -6.88 6.03 -21.89
N VAL A 163 -5.65 5.97 -22.42
CA VAL A 163 -5.00 4.71 -22.80
C VAL A 163 -4.98 3.77 -21.59
N SER A 164 -4.61 4.28 -20.42
CA SER A 164 -4.59 3.50 -19.19
C SER A 164 -5.99 3.00 -18.78
N TYR A 165 -7.04 3.81 -18.92
CA TYR A 165 -8.42 3.37 -18.64
C TYR A 165 -8.89 2.28 -19.60
N LEU A 166 -8.74 2.49 -20.91
CA LEU A 166 -9.20 1.55 -21.93
C LEU A 166 -8.44 0.22 -21.84
N SER A 167 -7.11 0.26 -21.73
CA SER A 167 -6.30 -0.95 -21.62
C SER A 167 -6.54 -1.70 -20.31
N SER A 168 -6.69 -1.00 -19.18
CA SER A 168 -7.01 -1.69 -17.91
C SER A 168 -8.39 -2.36 -17.94
N LEU A 169 -9.39 -1.72 -18.56
CA LEU A 169 -10.73 -2.29 -18.75
C LEU A 169 -10.68 -3.54 -19.64
N THR A 170 -9.99 -3.49 -20.80
CA THR A 170 -9.93 -4.62 -21.73
C THR A 170 -9.20 -5.81 -21.13
N PHE A 171 -8.03 -5.60 -20.51
CA PHE A 171 -7.27 -6.69 -19.90
C PHE A 171 -7.95 -7.27 -18.65
N ALA A 172 -8.69 -6.45 -17.89
CA ALA A 172 -9.49 -6.95 -16.77
C ALA A 172 -10.63 -7.86 -17.25
N ILE A 173 -11.38 -7.46 -18.28
CA ILE A 173 -12.44 -8.31 -18.88
C ILE A 173 -11.84 -9.60 -19.45
N LEU A 174 -10.72 -9.50 -20.17
CA LEU A 174 -10.05 -10.67 -20.75
C LEU A 174 -9.54 -11.63 -19.66
N SER A 175 -9.14 -11.11 -18.49
CA SER A 175 -8.79 -11.93 -17.34
C SER A 175 -10.00 -12.70 -16.77
N ALA A 176 -11.21 -12.13 -16.80
CA ALA A 176 -12.41 -12.83 -16.35
C ALA A 176 -12.83 -13.97 -17.30
N VAL A 177 -12.49 -13.87 -18.59
CA VAL A 177 -12.83 -14.88 -19.62
C VAL A 177 -11.70 -15.91 -19.82
N SER A 178 -10.56 -15.77 -19.14
CA SER A 178 -9.40 -16.64 -19.33
C SER A 178 -9.72 -18.13 -19.15
N THR A 179 -9.17 -18.97 -20.03
CA THR A 179 -9.35 -20.43 -20.07
C THR A 179 -8.14 -21.21 -19.52
N SER A 180 -7.04 -20.52 -19.21
CA SER A 180 -5.87 -21.13 -18.60
C SER A 180 -5.28 -20.22 -17.52
N PHE A 181 -4.60 -20.82 -16.53
CA PHE A 181 -3.92 -20.07 -15.47
C PHE A 181 -2.86 -19.12 -16.02
N VAL A 182 -2.11 -19.53 -17.06
CA VAL A 182 -1.06 -18.69 -17.67
C VAL A 182 -1.67 -17.48 -18.36
N MET A 183 -2.76 -17.68 -19.14
CA MET A 183 -3.49 -16.57 -19.75
C MET A 183 -4.00 -15.60 -18.68
N PHE A 184 -4.60 -16.13 -17.60
CA PHE A 184 -5.04 -15.32 -16.48
C PHE A 184 -3.91 -14.48 -15.87
N ALA A 185 -2.77 -15.11 -15.57
CA ALA A 185 -1.62 -14.44 -14.97
C ALA A 185 -1.07 -13.31 -15.86
N ILE A 186 -0.95 -13.55 -17.18
CA ILE A 186 -0.52 -12.53 -18.15
C ILE A 186 -1.51 -11.35 -18.19
N MET A 187 -2.82 -11.64 -18.24
CA MET A 187 -3.83 -10.57 -18.25
C MET A 187 -3.84 -9.77 -16.96
N ARG A 188 -3.61 -10.41 -15.81
CA ARG A 188 -3.49 -9.72 -14.51
C ARG A 188 -2.22 -8.89 -14.42
N PHE A 189 -1.09 -9.37 -14.95
CA PHE A 189 0.14 -8.58 -15.08
C PHE A 189 -0.10 -7.31 -15.90
N LEU A 190 -0.69 -7.44 -17.09
CA LEU A 190 -0.99 -6.30 -17.95
C LEU A 190 -2.00 -5.35 -17.29
N THR A 191 -3.06 -5.87 -16.67
CA THR A 191 -4.02 -5.07 -15.90
C THR A 191 -3.29 -4.24 -14.84
N GLY A 192 -2.38 -4.85 -14.07
CA GLY A 192 -1.58 -4.17 -13.05
C GLY A 192 -0.72 -3.04 -13.64
N MET A 193 -0.09 -3.27 -14.80
CA MET A 193 0.73 -2.28 -15.50
C MET A 193 -0.05 -1.01 -15.86
N PHE A 194 -1.22 -1.14 -16.49
CA PHE A 194 -2.05 0.01 -16.86
C PHE A 194 -2.71 0.66 -15.64
N LEU A 195 -3.03 -0.13 -14.61
CA LEU A 195 -3.58 0.39 -13.35
C LEU A 195 -2.56 1.27 -12.61
N ALA A 196 -1.26 0.96 -12.70
CA ALA A 196 -0.19 1.81 -12.18
C ALA A 196 -0.13 3.15 -12.90
N GLY A 197 -0.17 3.14 -14.23
CA GLY A 197 -0.20 4.35 -15.04
C GLY A 197 -1.38 5.24 -14.69
N ARG A 198 -2.57 4.65 -14.59
CA ARG A 198 -3.78 5.33 -14.13
C ARG A 198 -3.60 6.00 -12.77
N SER A 199 -3.00 5.30 -11.79
CA SER A 199 -2.76 5.84 -10.45
C SER A 199 -1.82 7.04 -10.47
N ILE A 200 -0.67 6.94 -11.15
CA ILE A 200 0.38 7.97 -11.12
C ILE A 200 -0.08 9.22 -11.89
N ILE A 201 -0.63 9.03 -13.08
CA ILE A 201 -1.09 10.13 -13.93
C ILE A 201 -2.23 10.90 -13.24
N SER A 202 -3.14 10.19 -12.60
CA SER A 202 -4.24 10.79 -11.83
C SER A 202 -3.74 11.63 -10.65
N ILE A 203 -2.78 11.12 -9.86
CA ILE A 203 -2.21 11.86 -8.74
C ILE A 203 -1.54 13.15 -9.24
N ALA A 204 -0.72 13.05 -10.29
CA ALA A 204 -0.04 14.19 -10.88
C ALA A 204 -1.03 15.28 -11.29
N LEU A 205 -2.11 14.89 -11.99
CA LEU A 205 -3.12 15.82 -12.48
C LEU A 205 -3.82 16.57 -11.34
N ASN A 206 -4.25 15.88 -10.27
CA ASN A 206 -4.92 16.54 -9.14
C ASN A 206 -4.04 17.60 -8.47
N ILE A 207 -2.75 17.30 -8.31
CA ILE A 207 -1.82 18.16 -7.60
C ILE A 207 -1.40 19.35 -8.46
N GLU A 208 -1.24 19.14 -9.76
CA GLU A 208 -0.90 20.21 -10.70
C GLU A 208 -2.02 21.26 -10.81
N TRP A 209 -3.28 20.85 -10.60
CA TRP A 209 -4.47 21.71 -10.55
C TRP A 209 -4.78 22.29 -9.15
N CYS A 210 -4.01 21.94 -8.12
CA CYS A 210 -4.17 22.50 -6.77
C CYS A 210 -3.18 23.61 -6.47
N SER A 211 -3.71 24.68 -5.84
CA SER A 211 -2.87 25.70 -5.22
C SER A 211 -2.15 25.16 -4.00
N THR A 212 -1.03 25.78 -3.64
CA THR A 212 -0.17 25.40 -2.52
C THR A 212 -0.87 25.48 -1.17
N LYS A 213 -1.79 26.45 -0.98
CA LYS A 213 -2.51 26.71 0.28
C LYS A 213 -3.46 25.58 0.69
N HIS A 214 -4.12 24.92 -0.26
CA HIS A 214 -5.12 23.88 0.03
C HIS A 214 -4.60 22.46 -0.21
N ARG A 215 -3.29 22.28 -0.38
CA ARG A 215 -2.74 21.00 -0.83
C ARG A 215 -2.92 19.87 0.18
N THR A 216 -2.77 20.13 1.48
CA THR A 216 -2.96 19.11 2.52
C THR A 216 -4.39 18.58 2.51
N PHE A 217 -5.36 19.48 2.43
CA PHE A 217 -6.78 19.16 2.29
C PHE A 217 -7.04 18.36 1.01
N SER A 218 -6.56 18.84 -0.14
CA SER A 218 -6.67 18.15 -1.43
C SER A 218 -6.04 16.75 -1.42
N GLY A 219 -4.84 16.60 -0.85
CA GLY A 219 -4.14 15.31 -0.75
C GLY A 219 -4.93 14.28 0.06
N ILE A 220 -5.56 14.72 1.15
CA ILE A 220 -6.40 13.86 1.98
C ILE A 220 -7.69 13.48 1.28
N ILE A 221 -8.38 14.44 0.64
CA ILE A 221 -9.57 14.14 -0.18
C ILE A 221 -9.22 13.11 -1.26
N ILE A 222 -8.10 13.31 -1.96
CA ILE A 222 -7.63 12.37 -2.97
C ILE A 222 -7.49 10.99 -2.37
N SER A 223 -6.93 10.84 -1.17
CA SER A 223 -6.72 9.54 -0.49
C SER A 223 -8.00 8.85 0.00
N LEU A 224 -9.12 9.56 0.09
CA LEU A 224 -10.41 8.95 0.49
C LEU A 224 -10.94 7.98 -0.58
N ASP A 225 -10.52 8.15 -1.84
CA ASP A 225 -10.83 7.26 -2.95
C ASP A 225 -10.53 5.78 -2.61
N TRP A 226 -9.40 5.56 -1.94
CA TRP A 226 -8.90 4.25 -1.55
C TRP A 226 -9.83 3.58 -0.54
N THR A 227 -10.28 4.33 0.47
CA THR A 227 -11.16 3.80 1.51
C THR A 227 -12.57 3.59 1.00
N LEU A 228 -13.11 4.52 0.20
CA LEU A 228 -14.41 4.35 -0.46
C LEU A 228 -14.42 3.14 -1.39
N GLY A 229 -13.34 2.93 -2.15
CA GLY A 229 -13.22 1.77 -3.00
C GLY A 229 -12.98 0.46 -2.25
N ASN A 230 -12.34 0.48 -1.07
CA ASN A 230 -12.28 -0.70 -0.21
C ASN A 230 -13.66 -1.12 0.30
N TRP A 231 -14.49 -0.16 0.75
CA TRP A 231 -15.88 -0.45 1.12
C TRP A 231 -16.68 -0.99 -0.06
N LEU A 232 -16.53 -0.38 -1.24
CA LEU A 232 -17.18 -0.86 -2.46
C LEU A 232 -16.75 -2.30 -2.79
N LEU A 233 -15.45 -2.61 -2.74
CA LEU A 233 -14.93 -3.96 -2.97
C LEU A 233 -15.54 -4.97 -1.99
N VAL A 234 -15.58 -4.66 -0.71
CA VAL A 234 -16.17 -5.54 0.31
C VAL A 234 -17.66 -5.78 0.02
N GLY A 235 -18.41 -4.74 -0.32
CA GLY A 235 -19.82 -4.87 -0.68
C GLY A 235 -20.04 -5.76 -1.90
N ILE A 236 -19.24 -5.58 -2.96
CA ILE A 236 -19.28 -6.42 -4.16
C ILE A 236 -18.91 -7.87 -3.82
N ALA A 237 -17.83 -8.08 -3.07
CA ALA A 237 -17.35 -9.41 -2.70
C ALA A 237 -18.31 -10.15 -1.76
N TYR A 238 -19.12 -9.44 -0.96
CA TYR A 238 -20.15 -10.06 -0.13
C TYR A 238 -21.33 -10.58 -0.96
N GLY A 239 -21.71 -9.86 -2.02
CA GLY A 239 -22.81 -10.24 -2.90
C GLY A 239 -22.43 -11.25 -3.99
N ILE A 240 -21.16 -11.31 -4.39
CA ILE A 240 -20.68 -12.10 -5.54
C ILE A 240 -19.52 -12.99 -5.10
N ASN A 241 -19.80 -14.29 -5.03
CA ASN A 241 -18.80 -15.29 -4.64
C ASN A 241 -18.06 -15.92 -5.84
N GLU A 242 -18.62 -15.81 -7.04
CA GLU A 242 -18.01 -16.38 -8.26
C GLU A 242 -16.88 -15.48 -8.77
N TRP A 243 -15.66 -15.99 -8.85
CA TRP A 243 -14.45 -15.19 -9.12
C TRP A 243 -14.48 -14.46 -10.48
N ARG A 244 -15.06 -15.05 -11.53
CA ARG A 244 -15.18 -14.42 -12.87
C ARG A 244 -16.08 -13.19 -12.80
N THR A 245 -17.26 -13.38 -12.22
CA THR A 245 -18.27 -12.33 -12.05
C THR A 245 -17.77 -11.25 -11.07
N LEU A 246 -17.00 -11.64 -10.06
CA LEU A 246 -16.37 -10.73 -9.11
C LEU A 246 -15.36 -9.80 -9.82
N ILE A 247 -14.53 -10.32 -10.74
CA ILE A 247 -13.63 -9.50 -11.56
C ILE A 247 -14.44 -8.49 -12.39
N LEU A 248 -15.49 -8.95 -13.07
CA LEU A 248 -16.33 -8.08 -13.91
C LEU A 248 -17.01 -6.98 -13.08
N ALA A 249 -17.57 -7.34 -11.92
CA ALA A 249 -18.21 -6.39 -11.01
C ALA A 249 -17.21 -5.37 -10.44
N ALA A 250 -16.02 -5.81 -10.04
CA ALA A 250 -14.93 -4.93 -9.59
C ALA A 250 -14.44 -3.98 -10.70
N THR A 251 -14.57 -4.39 -11.97
CA THR A 251 -14.19 -3.59 -13.14
C THR A 251 -15.28 -2.58 -13.54
N SER A 252 -16.54 -2.85 -13.22
CA SER A 252 -17.68 -2.01 -13.64
C SER A 252 -17.54 -0.50 -13.35
N PRO A 253 -16.95 -0.04 -12.22
CA PRO A 253 -16.82 1.40 -11.97
C PRO A 253 -15.82 2.07 -12.94
N LEU A 254 -14.96 1.32 -13.64
CA LEU A 254 -14.10 1.87 -14.68
C LEU A 254 -14.89 2.35 -15.91
N ILE A 255 -16.07 1.78 -16.18
CA ILE A 255 -16.91 2.21 -17.31
C ILE A 255 -17.38 3.66 -17.07
N LEU A 256 -17.79 3.97 -15.84
CA LEU A 256 -18.10 5.34 -15.43
C LEU A 256 -16.87 6.25 -15.56
N ALA A 257 -15.68 5.77 -15.17
CA ALA A 257 -14.44 6.52 -15.30
C ALA A 257 -14.11 6.90 -16.76
N VAL A 258 -14.32 6.00 -17.72
CA VAL A 258 -14.11 6.25 -19.16
C VAL A 258 -15.08 7.31 -19.67
N MET A 259 -16.34 7.29 -19.23
CA MET A 259 -17.32 8.31 -19.60
C MET A 259 -16.93 9.69 -19.06
N VAL A 260 -16.49 9.73 -17.80
CA VAL A 260 -16.16 10.98 -17.12
C VAL A 260 -14.81 11.57 -17.58
N TRP A 261 -13.93 10.75 -18.18
CA TRP A 261 -12.65 11.20 -18.74
C TRP A 261 -12.77 12.38 -19.70
N ARG A 262 -13.87 12.52 -20.46
CA ARG A 262 -14.06 13.60 -21.43
C ARG A 262 -13.93 14.98 -20.79
N TRP A 263 -14.39 15.13 -19.54
CA TRP A 263 -14.39 16.39 -18.79
C TRP A 263 -13.08 16.70 -18.05
N LEU A 264 -12.09 15.80 -18.13
CA LEU A 264 -10.77 16.06 -17.55
C LEU A 264 -9.95 17.00 -18.45
N PRO A 265 -9.47 18.13 -17.90
CA PRO A 265 -8.55 19.03 -18.61
C PRO A 265 -7.13 18.44 -18.62
N GLU A 266 -6.31 18.89 -19.58
CA GLU A 266 -4.87 18.60 -19.57
C GLU A 266 -4.17 19.42 -18.49
N SER A 267 -3.01 18.99 -18.01
CA SER A 267 -2.26 19.74 -17.00
C SER A 267 -1.76 21.10 -17.53
N ALA A 268 -2.19 22.18 -16.87
CA ALA A 268 -1.68 23.53 -17.14
C ALA A 268 -0.17 23.65 -16.88
N ARG A 269 0.37 22.97 -15.86
CA ARG A 269 1.81 23.03 -15.53
C ARG A 269 2.66 22.26 -16.54
N TRP A 270 2.17 21.17 -17.11
CA TRP A 270 2.84 20.45 -18.20
C TRP A 270 3.03 21.32 -19.43
N LEU A 271 1.98 22.06 -19.82
CA LEU A 271 1.99 22.95 -20.98
C LEU A 271 3.05 24.06 -20.84
N ILE A 272 3.38 24.45 -19.61
CA ILE A 272 4.35 25.51 -19.31
C ILE A 272 5.79 24.97 -19.18
N ALA A 273 5.98 23.72 -18.73
CA ALA A 273 7.27 23.18 -18.32
C ALA A 273 7.97 22.27 -19.35
N ASN A 274 7.39 22.06 -20.53
CA ASN A 274 7.86 21.01 -21.44
C ASN A 274 9.22 21.37 -22.09
N GLY A 275 10.27 20.55 -21.83
CA GLY A 275 11.56 20.62 -22.53
C GLY A 275 12.86 20.66 -21.70
N LYS A 276 12.82 20.62 -20.36
CA LYS A 276 14.05 20.76 -19.51
C LYS A 276 14.24 19.69 -18.41
N ALA A 277 13.77 18.45 -18.60
CA ALA A 277 13.78 17.41 -17.56
C ALA A 277 15.10 16.62 -17.42
N GLU A 278 15.91 16.47 -18.47
CA GLU A 278 17.05 15.53 -18.47
C GLU A 278 18.29 16.01 -17.68
N ALA A 279 18.46 17.33 -17.48
CA ALA A 279 19.61 17.87 -16.74
C ALA A 279 19.50 17.67 -15.21
N ALA A 280 18.33 17.23 -14.72
CA ALA A 280 17.93 17.37 -13.33
C ALA A 280 18.44 16.28 -12.36
N GLN A 281 18.80 15.10 -12.86
CA GLN A 281 19.17 13.95 -12.04
C GLN A 281 20.63 13.95 -11.56
N LYS A 282 21.39 15.00 -11.90
CA LYS A 282 22.85 15.07 -11.64
C LYS A 282 23.20 15.68 -10.28
N THR A 283 22.27 16.35 -9.59
CA THR A 283 22.56 16.97 -8.29
C THR A 283 22.61 15.93 -7.16
N PRO A 284 23.68 15.89 -6.33
CA PRO A 284 23.84 14.92 -5.24
C PRO A 284 22.74 15.02 -4.15
N HIS A 285 22.20 16.22 -3.92
CA HIS A 285 21.10 16.43 -2.97
C HIS A 285 19.80 15.76 -3.43
N MET A 286 19.46 15.85 -4.72
CA MET A 286 18.29 15.18 -5.30
C MET A 286 18.42 13.66 -5.24
N ARG A 287 19.63 13.12 -5.42
CA ARG A 287 19.90 11.68 -5.26
C ARG A 287 19.71 11.22 -3.82
N LYS A 288 20.21 11.98 -2.85
CA LYS A 288 20.00 11.68 -1.42
C LYS A 288 18.50 11.67 -1.08
N LEU A 289 17.76 12.67 -1.55
CA LEU A 289 16.32 12.76 -1.32
C LEU A 289 15.58 11.57 -1.94
N ALA A 290 15.94 11.19 -3.16
CA ALA A 290 15.35 10.03 -3.84
C ALA A 290 15.65 8.71 -3.11
N ILE A 291 16.90 8.47 -2.70
CA ILE A 291 17.24 7.25 -1.97
C ILE A 291 16.47 7.18 -0.64
N CYS A 292 16.43 8.29 0.12
CA CYS A 292 15.72 8.32 1.40
C CYS A 292 14.20 8.12 1.22
N SER A 293 13.58 8.84 0.29
CA SER A 293 12.15 8.72 0.02
C SER A 293 11.81 7.31 -0.49
N GLY A 294 12.67 6.73 -1.31
CA GLY A 294 12.55 5.37 -1.80
C GLY A 294 12.53 4.29 -0.72
N ILE A 295 13.47 4.37 0.23
CA ILE A 295 13.54 3.42 1.37
C ILE A 295 12.30 3.55 2.27
N VAL A 296 11.85 4.78 2.53
CA VAL A 296 10.62 5.00 3.33
C VAL A 296 9.40 4.43 2.61
N TRP A 297 9.25 4.70 1.31
CA TRP A 297 8.17 4.13 0.50
C TRP A 297 8.16 2.60 0.46
N PHE A 298 9.34 1.98 0.36
CA PHE A 298 9.48 0.54 0.45
C PHE A 298 8.95 0.03 1.80
N GLY A 299 9.40 0.60 2.92
CA GLY A 299 9.01 0.13 4.26
C GLY A 299 7.53 0.35 4.57
N VAL A 300 7.00 1.50 4.19
CA VAL A 300 5.58 1.85 4.33
C VAL A 300 4.70 0.90 3.53
N ALA A 301 5.03 0.63 2.26
CA ALA A 301 4.26 -0.28 1.42
C ALA A 301 4.41 -1.75 1.82
N PHE A 302 5.62 -2.16 2.20
CA PHE A 302 5.90 -3.52 2.68
C PHE A 302 5.05 -3.87 3.91
N THR A 303 5.00 -2.96 4.90
CA THR A 303 4.20 -3.15 6.13
C THR A 303 2.70 -3.07 5.88
N TYR A 304 2.24 -2.06 5.13
CA TYR A 304 0.82 -1.90 4.79
C TYR A 304 0.25 -3.14 4.08
N TYR A 305 0.91 -3.58 3.01
CA TYR A 305 0.41 -4.71 2.23
C TYR A 305 0.71 -6.06 2.90
N GLY A 306 1.69 -6.14 3.80
CA GLY A 306 1.90 -7.35 4.61
C GLY A 306 0.73 -7.67 5.51
N ILE A 307 0.18 -6.64 6.17
CA ILE A 307 -1.02 -6.77 6.99
C ILE A 307 -2.26 -6.98 6.10
N THR A 308 -2.37 -6.21 5.02
CA THR A 308 -3.56 -6.20 4.14
C THR A 308 -3.69 -7.46 3.28
N LEU A 309 -2.62 -8.17 2.97
CA LEU A 309 -2.67 -9.42 2.19
C LEU A 309 -2.77 -10.67 3.07
N ASN A 310 -2.54 -10.56 4.38
CA ASN A 310 -2.67 -11.67 5.34
C ASN A 310 -4.02 -11.66 6.10
N ILE A 311 -5.12 -11.38 5.39
CA ILE A 311 -6.46 -11.21 6.01
C ILE A 311 -6.97 -12.50 6.65
N SER A 312 -6.69 -13.65 6.04
CA SER A 312 -7.08 -14.96 6.57
C SER A 312 -6.29 -15.35 7.83
N GLY A 313 -5.12 -14.75 8.05
CA GLY A 313 -4.30 -14.97 9.24
C GLY A 313 -4.90 -14.38 10.54
N PHE A 314 -5.98 -13.58 10.48
CA PHE A 314 -6.57 -12.98 11.68
C PHE A 314 -7.67 -13.82 12.35
N GLY A 315 -8.06 -14.95 11.75
CA GLY A 315 -9.08 -15.87 12.33
C GLY A 315 -10.52 -15.33 12.26
N LEU A 316 -10.74 -14.20 11.59
CA LEU A 316 -12.08 -13.65 11.30
C LEU A 316 -12.43 -13.90 9.82
N ASN A 317 -13.73 -13.81 9.50
CA ASN A 317 -14.22 -13.84 8.13
C ASN A 317 -13.47 -12.81 7.26
N PRO A 318 -12.93 -13.17 6.07
CA PRO A 318 -12.13 -12.27 5.25
C PRO A 318 -12.86 -10.97 4.88
N HIS A 319 -14.17 -11.05 4.62
CA HIS A 319 -15.03 -9.89 4.36
C HIS A 319 -15.10 -8.93 5.57
N LEU A 320 -15.27 -9.48 6.78
CA LEU A 320 -15.38 -8.70 8.00
C LEU A 320 -14.05 -8.03 8.36
N THR A 321 -12.94 -8.77 8.28
CA THR A 321 -11.60 -8.24 8.52
C THR A 321 -11.28 -7.08 7.56
N GLN A 322 -11.59 -7.25 6.27
CA GLN A 322 -11.39 -6.19 5.28
C GLN A 322 -12.29 -4.98 5.51
N PHE A 323 -13.53 -5.19 5.95
CA PHE A 323 -14.44 -4.11 6.33
C PHE A 323 -13.91 -3.30 7.52
N ILE A 324 -13.43 -3.98 8.57
CA ILE A 324 -12.82 -3.34 9.75
C ILE A 324 -11.58 -2.54 9.33
N PHE A 325 -10.71 -3.12 8.50
CA PHE A 325 -9.53 -2.45 7.97
C PHE A 325 -9.87 -1.20 7.15
N ALA A 326 -10.89 -1.25 6.29
CA ALA A 326 -11.34 -0.07 5.56
C ALA A 326 -11.93 0.99 6.50
N SER A 327 -12.71 0.56 7.50
CA SER A 327 -13.41 1.47 8.40
C SER A 327 -12.46 2.26 9.32
N ILE A 328 -11.34 1.66 9.73
CA ILE A 328 -10.33 2.35 10.54
C ILE A 328 -9.48 3.34 9.73
N GLU A 329 -9.41 3.23 8.40
CA GLU A 329 -8.66 4.19 7.57
C GLU A 329 -9.29 5.59 7.62
N MET A 330 -10.63 5.70 7.62
CA MET A 330 -11.33 6.99 7.65
C MET A 330 -10.96 7.86 8.87
N PRO A 331 -11.15 7.41 10.12
CA PRO A 331 -10.80 8.22 11.29
C PRO A 331 -9.31 8.53 11.34
N MET A 332 -8.45 7.62 10.87
CA MET A 332 -7.01 7.87 10.80
C MET A 332 -6.64 8.96 9.81
N LYS A 333 -7.25 9.01 8.62
CA LYS A 333 -7.02 10.10 7.65
C LYS A 333 -7.42 11.46 8.19
N ILE A 334 -8.55 11.52 8.90
CA ILE A 334 -9.00 12.74 9.58
C ILE A 334 -8.00 13.13 10.68
N ALA A 335 -7.53 12.18 11.48
CA ALA A 335 -6.51 12.46 12.51
C ALA A 335 -5.18 12.94 11.90
N VAL A 336 -4.75 12.35 10.77
CA VAL A 336 -3.56 12.75 10.02
C VAL A 336 -3.69 14.19 9.52
N TYR A 337 -4.85 14.59 9.00
CA TYR A 337 -5.09 15.97 8.56
C TYR A 337 -4.74 16.99 9.66
N PHE A 338 -5.37 16.85 10.83
CA PHE A 338 -5.14 17.76 11.95
C PHE A 338 -3.70 17.67 12.50
N SER A 339 -3.10 16.48 12.45
CA SER A 339 -1.72 16.27 12.91
C SER A 339 -0.70 16.93 11.98
N LEU A 340 -0.91 16.88 10.66
CA LEU A 340 -0.03 17.47 9.66
C LEU A 340 0.00 19.00 9.71
N GLU A 341 -1.11 19.63 10.07
CA GLU A 341 -1.18 21.09 10.26
C GLU A 341 -0.46 21.55 11.53
N LYS A 342 -0.45 20.73 12.60
CA LYS A 342 0.15 21.10 13.90
C LYS A 342 1.61 20.67 14.06
N LEU A 343 1.93 19.43 13.67
CA LEU A 343 3.21 18.78 13.99
C LEU A 343 4.20 18.77 12.81
N GLY A 344 3.73 19.05 11.59
CA GLY A 344 4.52 18.94 10.36
C GLY A 344 4.58 17.51 9.82
N ARG A 345 5.14 17.33 8.62
CA ARG A 345 5.13 16.06 7.88
C ARG A 345 6.15 15.08 8.45
N ARG A 346 7.36 15.56 8.74
CA ARG A 346 8.48 14.72 9.19
C ARG A 346 8.18 14.06 10.54
N ARG A 347 7.66 14.84 11.50
CA ARG A 347 7.34 14.32 12.84
C ARG A 347 6.22 13.30 12.78
N CYS A 348 5.16 13.58 12.03
CA CYS A 348 4.04 12.65 11.85
C CYS A 348 4.51 11.31 11.23
N GLU A 349 5.35 11.36 10.20
CA GLU A 349 5.87 10.14 9.54
C GLU A 349 6.72 9.29 10.49
N VAL A 350 7.64 9.91 11.22
CA VAL A 350 8.48 9.22 12.20
C VAL A 350 7.62 8.61 13.31
N THR A 351 6.61 9.33 13.81
CA THR A 351 5.72 8.79 14.85
C THR A 351 4.87 7.62 14.35
N ALA A 352 4.39 7.66 13.12
CA ALA A 352 3.57 6.61 12.54
C ALA A 352 4.36 5.29 12.39
N LEU A 353 5.61 5.37 11.95
CA LEU A 353 6.48 4.20 11.76
C LEU A 353 7.00 3.59 13.06
N LEU A 354 7.16 4.39 14.13
CA LEU A 354 7.68 3.94 15.42
C LEU A 354 6.62 3.43 16.40
N ALA A 355 5.33 3.67 16.15
CA ALA A 355 4.23 3.33 17.06
C ALA A 355 3.93 1.81 17.22
N THR A 356 4.65 0.93 16.52
CA THR A 356 4.35 -0.51 16.38
C THR A 356 4.77 -1.40 17.57
N LYS A 357 5.22 -0.85 18.71
CA LYS A 357 6.08 -1.61 19.65
C LYS A 357 5.45 -2.42 20.79
N LYS A 358 4.15 -2.37 21.13
CA LYS A 358 3.71 -2.95 22.43
C LYS A 358 2.26 -3.46 22.54
N TRP A 359 1.82 -4.60 21.98
CA TRP A 359 0.55 -5.24 22.41
C TRP A 359 0.52 -6.77 22.19
N LEU A 360 -0.22 -7.51 23.04
CA LEU A 360 -0.19 -8.98 23.18
C LEU A 360 -1.26 -9.73 22.36
N ILE A 361 -2.31 -9.05 21.86
CA ILE A 361 -3.43 -9.70 21.15
C ILE A 361 -3.31 -9.49 19.63
N ARG A 362 -3.18 -10.59 18.87
CA ARG A 362 -2.92 -10.61 17.41
C ARG A 362 -3.86 -9.73 16.58
N THR A 363 -5.16 -9.72 16.89
CA THR A 363 -6.17 -8.95 16.13
C THR A 363 -6.12 -7.45 16.42
N ILE A 364 -5.97 -7.06 17.69
CA ILE A 364 -5.83 -5.65 18.08
C ILE A 364 -4.53 -5.06 17.52
N VAL A 365 -3.44 -5.85 17.58
CA VAL A 365 -2.16 -5.50 16.96
C VAL A 365 -2.29 -5.31 15.45
N GLY A 366 -3.01 -6.21 14.77
CA GLY A 366 -3.25 -6.12 13.33
C GLY A 366 -4.01 -4.85 12.92
N VAL A 367 -5.09 -4.53 13.63
CA VAL A 367 -5.92 -3.34 13.38
C VAL A 367 -5.14 -2.05 13.65
N LEU A 368 -4.42 -1.98 14.78
CA LEU A 368 -3.59 -0.81 15.10
C LEU A 368 -2.42 -0.67 14.10
N GLY A 369 -1.73 -1.77 13.79
CA GLY A 369 -0.66 -1.79 12.79
C GLY A 369 -1.14 -1.32 11.43
N LYS A 370 -2.32 -1.78 10.99
CA LYS A 370 -2.97 -1.31 9.76
C LYS A 370 -3.25 0.19 9.79
N SER A 371 -3.75 0.70 10.91
CA SER A 371 -4.09 2.12 11.10
C SER A 371 -2.84 3.03 11.04
N THR A 372 -1.73 2.61 11.67
CA THR A 372 -0.47 3.35 11.66
C THR A 372 0.24 3.28 10.31
N SER A 373 0.21 2.11 9.65
CA SER A 373 0.74 1.96 8.29
C SER A 373 -0.05 2.80 7.28
N GLU A 374 -1.38 2.90 7.42
CA GLU A 374 -2.19 3.80 6.57
C GLU A 374 -1.86 5.27 6.81
N ALA A 375 -1.69 5.67 8.07
CA ALA A 375 -1.30 7.03 8.39
C ALA A 375 0.03 7.39 7.70
N SER A 376 1.03 6.51 7.80
CA SER A 376 2.32 6.65 7.10
C SER A 376 2.14 6.70 5.58
N PHE A 377 1.31 5.84 4.99
CA PHE A 377 1.04 5.82 3.54
C PHE A 377 0.44 7.16 3.06
N THR A 378 -0.51 7.70 3.83
CA THR A 378 -1.18 8.97 3.54
C THR A 378 -0.20 10.15 3.65
N ILE A 379 0.60 10.20 4.72
CA ILE A 379 1.61 11.24 4.94
C ILE A 379 2.65 11.20 3.84
N MET A 380 3.20 10.02 3.54
CA MET A 380 4.26 9.86 2.55
C MET A 380 3.80 10.22 1.13
N TYR A 381 2.55 9.94 0.76
CA TYR A 381 1.98 10.43 -0.50
C TYR A 381 2.01 11.95 -0.60
N LEU A 382 1.51 12.65 0.42
CA LEU A 382 1.54 14.10 0.45
C LEU A 382 2.99 14.62 0.42
N TYR A 383 3.83 14.04 1.27
CA TYR A 383 5.20 14.47 1.48
C TYR A 383 6.03 14.37 0.20
N THR A 384 5.89 13.28 -0.56
CA THR A 384 6.57 13.08 -1.84
C THR A 384 6.27 14.21 -2.83
N THR A 385 5.04 14.71 -2.82
CA THR A 385 4.60 15.75 -3.77
C THR A 385 5.08 17.16 -3.38
N GLU A 386 5.41 17.35 -2.11
CA GLU A 386 6.04 18.56 -1.57
C GLU A 386 7.58 18.51 -1.70
N LEU A 387 8.16 17.31 -1.68
CA LEU A 387 9.61 17.08 -1.77
C LEU A 387 10.18 17.26 -3.18
N TYR A 388 9.47 16.79 -4.21
CA TYR A 388 9.97 16.85 -5.59
C TYR A 388 9.49 18.11 -6.34
N PRO A 389 10.40 18.83 -7.03
CA PRO A 389 10.04 20.00 -7.82
C PRO A 389 9.25 19.60 -9.05
N THR A 390 8.41 20.51 -9.55
CA THR A 390 7.46 20.24 -10.65
C THR A 390 8.11 19.58 -11.87
N VAL A 391 9.32 20.00 -12.24
CA VAL A 391 10.04 19.49 -13.43
C VAL A 391 10.43 18.00 -13.33
N VAL A 392 10.65 17.48 -12.12
CA VAL A 392 11.01 16.06 -11.91
C VAL A 392 10.04 15.31 -11.01
N ARG A 393 8.92 15.94 -10.62
CA ARG A 393 7.95 15.37 -9.69
C ARG A 393 7.40 14.05 -10.21
N GLN A 394 7.06 14.00 -11.49
CA GLN A 394 6.49 12.79 -12.08
C GLN A 394 7.51 11.64 -12.08
N ASN A 395 8.76 11.91 -12.47
CA ASN A 395 9.84 10.94 -12.39
C ASN A 395 10.11 10.48 -10.94
N GLY A 396 10.06 11.40 -9.97
CA GLY A 396 10.19 11.10 -8.55
C GLY A 396 9.04 10.23 -8.01
N LEU A 397 7.79 10.55 -8.39
CA LEU A 397 6.60 9.75 -8.07
C LEU A 397 6.66 8.37 -8.72
N GLY A 398 7.14 8.26 -9.97
CA GLY A 398 7.35 6.99 -10.65
C GLY A 398 8.40 6.11 -9.95
N TYR A 399 9.54 6.69 -9.56
CA TYR A 399 10.60 5.99 -8.82
C TYR A 399 10.14 5.52 -7.43
N THR A 400 9.51 6.41 -6.66
CA THR A 400 9.00 6.07 -5.33
C THR A 400 7.88 5.03 -5.39
N ALA A 401 6.99 5.13 -6.38
CA ALA A 401 5.99 4.10 -6.65
C ALA A 401 6.64 2.76 -7.00
N PHE A 402 7.68 2.73 -7.84
CA PHE A 402 8.43 1.51 -8.15
C PHE A 402 8.96 0.84 -6.87
N LEU A 403 9.62 1.60 -5.98
CA LEU A 403 10.15 1.05 -4.73
C LEU A 403 9.06 0.63 -3.74
N ALA A 404 7.95 1.38 -3.65
CA ALA A 404 6.78 0.96 -2.90
C ALA A 404 6.27 -0.40 -3.40
N ARG A 405 6.14 -0.58 -4.73
CA ARG A 405 5.66 -1.84 -5.32
C ARG A 405 6.64 -3.00 -5.20
N LEU A 406 7.95 -2.72 -5.16
CA LEU A 406 8.94 -3.71 -4.79
C LEU A 406 8.68 -4.23 -3.37
N GLY A 407 8.43 -3.33 -2.42
CA GLY A 407 8.03 -3.68 -1.05
C GLY A 407 6.75 -4.52 -1.02
N VAL A 408 5.72 -4.15 -1.78
CA VAL A 408 4.48 -4.94 -1.87
C VAL A 408 4.73 -6.34 -2.44
N SER A 409 5.58 -6.47 -3.45
CA SER A 409 5.85 -7.77 -4.10
C SER A 409 6.65 -8.72 -3.19
N VAL A 410 7.55 -8.18 -2.35
CA VAL A 410 8.32 -8.96 -1.37
C VAL A 410 7.45 -9.39 -0.18
N SER A 411 6.42 -8.63 0.15
CA SER A 411 5.62 -8.85 1.36
C SER A 411 4.92 -10.23 1.43
N PRO A 412 4.20 -10.73 0.39
CA PRO A 412 3.65 -12.08 0.39
C PRO A 412 4.69 -13.20 0.52
N LEU A 413 5.92 -12.98 0.04
CA LEU A 413 7.02 -13.94 0.17
C LEU A 413 7.46 -14.07 1.63
N VAL A 414 7.43 -12.97 2.38
CA VAL A 414 7.71 -12.98 3.83
C VAL A 414 6.58 -13.68 4.59
N VAL A 415 5.31 -13.50 4.21
CA VAL A 415 4.19 -14.27 4.80
C VAL A 415 4.34 -15.77 4.56
N LEU A 416 4.88 -16.20 3.41
CA LEU A 416 5.13 -17.62 3.14
C LEU A 416 6.18 -18.24 4.07
N SER A 417 7.10 -17.44 4.64
CA SER A 417 8.09 -17.94 5.60
C SER A 417 7.52 -18.33 6.96
N GLU A 418 6.22 -18.08 7.19
CA GLU A 418 5.49 -18.51 8.40
C GLU A 418 5.51 -20.04 8.59
N GLU A 419 5.60 -20.82 7.50
CA GLU A 419 5.69 -22.28 7.54
C GLU A 419 6.97 -22.78 8.21
N ALA A 420 8.06 -22.01 8.12
CA ALA A 420 9.27 -22.32 8.86
C ALA A 420 9.11 -21.87 10.31
N TRP A 421 8.92 -20.57 10.53
CA TRP A 421 8.94 -19.95 11.86
C TRP A 421 7.79 -18.95 12.01
N HIS A 422 6.80 -19.27 12.85
CA HIS A 422 5.59 -18.46 13.02
C HIS A 422 5.83 -16.98 13.42
N LEU A 423 6.91 -16.67 14.15
CA LEU A 423 7.22 -15.30 14.60
C LEU A 423 8.07 -14.50 13.59
N LEU A 424 8.64 -15.16 12.59
CA LEU A 424 9.60 -14.56 11.66
C LEU A 424 9.00 -13.39 10.83
N PRO A 425 7.79 -13.51 10.25
CA PRO A 425 7.20 -12.41 9.48
C PRO A 425 7.01 -11.14 10.31
N ALA A 426 6.50 -11.28 11.54
CA ALA A 426 6.26 -10.15 12.45
C ALA A 426 7.55 -9.40 12.79
N CYS A 427 8.64 -10.13 13.08
CA CYS A 427 9.95 -9.54 13.33
C CYS A 427 10.48 -8.76 12.11
N ILE A 428 10.34 -9.32 10.90
CA ILE A 428 10.78 -8.67 9.66
C ILE A 428 9.99 -7.38 9.42
N TYR A 429 8.66 -7.41 9.55
CA TYR A 429 7.82 -6.22 9.40
C TYR A 429 8.20 -5.11 10.39
N CYS A 430 8.42 -5.46 11.66
CA CYS A 430 8.83 -4.49 12.67
C CYS A 430 10.23 -3.91 12.39
N ALA A 431 11.20 -4.74 12.00
CA ALA A 431 12.55 -4.30 11.70
C ALA A 431 12.58 -3.32 10.51
N VAL A 432 11.86 -3.63 9.43
CA VAL A 432 11.74 -2.76 8.26
C VAL A 432 11.02 -1.44 8.62
N ALA A 433 9.95 -1.50 9.42
CA ALA A 433 9.25 -0.30 9.88
C ALA A 433 10.18 0.63 10.67
N LEU A 434 10.93 0.09 11.64
CA LEU A 434 11.86 0.87 12.45
C LEU A 434 13.00 1.47 11.61
N ALA A 435 13.59 0.68 10.70
CA ALA A 435 14.62 1.18 9.80
C ALA A 435 14.08 2.32 8.91
N SER A 436 12.88 2.16 8.35
CA SER A 436 12.23 3.19 7.54
C SER A 436 11.93 4.46 8.36
N GLY A 437 11.51 4.34 9.62
CA GLY A 437 11.28 5.49 10.51
C GLY A 437 12.56 6.26 10.84
N VAL A 438 13.68 5.56 11.03
CA VAL A 438 14.99 6.19 11.21
C VAL A 438 15.40 6.94 9.95
N ILE A 439 15.23 6.36 8.76
CA ILE A 439 15.54 7.03 7.49
C ILE A 439 14.60 8.20 7.22
N ALA A 440 13.31 8.12 7.58
CA ALA A 440 12.36 9.23 7.48
C ALA A 440 12.81 10.44 8.30
N SER A 441 13.55 10.23 9.40
CA SER A 441 14.14 11.32 10.18
C SER A 441 15.18 12.13 9.40
N LEU A 442 15.74 11.61 8.30
CA LEU A 442 16.70 12.33 7.46
C LEU A 442 16.03 13.25 6.42
N LEU A 443 14.71 13.12 6.23
CA LEU A 443 13.96 13.94 5.28
C LEU A 443 13.73 15.37 5.82
N PRO A 444 13.69 16.39 4.93
CA PRO A 444 13.51 17.78 5.32
C PRO A 444 12.03 18.12 5.63
N GLU A 445 11.77 18.92 6.66
CA GLU A 445 10.39 19.35 6.96
C GLU A 445 9.84 20.28 5.88
N THR A 446 8.57 20.07 5.49
CA THR A 446 7.88 20.82 4.42
C THR A 446 6.75 21.71 4.93
N LEU A 447 6.42 21.66 6.22
CA LEU A 447 5.42 22.55 6.82
C LEU A 447 5.75 24.03 6.55
N ASN A 448 4.80 24.75 5.93
CA ASN A 448 4.91 26.16 5.55
C ASN A 448 6.07 26.53 4.58
N ALA A 449 6.71 25.54 3.95
CA ALA A 449 7.73 25.79 2.95
C ALA A 449 7.10 26.12 1.59
N GLN A 450 7.68 27.09 0.87
CA GLN A 450 7.33 27.29 -0.54
C GLN A 450 7.82 26.12 -1.38
N LEU A 451 7.05 25.77 -2.41
CA LEU A 451 7.40 24.62 -3.21
C LEU A 451 8.56 24.92 -4.15
N PRO A 452 9.47 23.96 -4.33
CA PRO A 452 10.49 24.11 -5.34
C PRO A 452 9.81 23.96 -6.71
N GLU A 453 9.88 25.00 -7.51
CA GLU A 453 9.47 24.93 -8.92
C GLU A 453 10.64 24.40 -9.74
N PHE A 454 11.85 24.82 -9.38
CA PHE A 454 13.08 24.40 -10.03
C PHE A 454 14.02 23.70 -9.05
N ILE A 455 15.09 23.11 -9.60
CA ILE A 455 16.09 22.38 -8.80
C ILE A 455 16.95 23.36 -8.02
N GLU A 456 17.20 24.55 -8.56
CA GLU A 456 17.97 25.59 -7.88
C GLU A 456 17.32 26.01 -6.57
N ASP A 457 15.99 25.90 -6.44
CA ASP A 457 15.27 26.24 -5.19
C ASP A 457 15.64 25.28 -4.05
N ILE A 458 15.85 24.00 -4.38
CA ILE A 458 16.26 22.97 -3.40
C ILE A 458 17.73 23.19 -3.01
N GLU A 459 18.59 23.54 -3.97
CA GLU A 459 20.00 23.83 -3.71
C GLU A 459 20.18 25.13 -2.90
N LYS A 460 19.39 26.18 -3.18
CA LYS A 460 19.38 27.43 -2.41
C LYS A 460 18.89 27.22 -0.99
N THR A 461 17.83 26.43 -0.80
CA THR A 461 17.31 26.10 0.54
C THR A 461 18.35 25.34 1.36
N SER A 462 19.09 24.41 0.75
CA SER A 462 20.22 23.72 1.39
C SER A 462 21.33 24.69 1.80
N LYS A 463 21.77 25.58 0.89
CA LYS A 463 22.79 26.59 1.21
C LYS A 463 22.34 27.55 2.31
N CYS A 464 21.06 27.95 2.31
CA CYS A 464 20.49 28.82 3.34
C CYS A 464 20.41 28.11 4.71
N GLN A 465 20.07 26.82 4.74
CA GLN A 465 20.09 26.02 5.97
C GLN A 465 21.50 25.78 6.52
N VAL A 466 22.49 25.56 5.64
CA VAL A 466 23.90 25.48 6.02
C VAL A 466 24.37 26.82 6.57
N TRP A 467 24.09 27.92 5.87
CA TRP A 467 24.42 29.27 6.30
C TRP A 467 23.75 29.63 7.64
N GLN A 468 22.47 29.29 7.84
CA GLN A 468 21.79 29.50 9.13
C GLN A 468 22.40 28.67 10.26
N LYS A 469 22.80 27.41 10.01
CA LYS A 469 23.49 26.57 11.00
C LYS A 469 24.86 27.14 11.34
N GLU A 470 25.64 27.56 10.34
CA GLU A 470 26.92 28.25 10.53
C GLU A 470 26.74 29.56 11.31
N HIS A 471 25.73 30.37 10.96
CA HIS A 471 25.45 31.63 11.64
C HIS A 471 24.95 31.44 13.08
N GLN A 472 24.15 30.39 13.34
CA GLN A 472 23.75 30.02 14.71
C GLN A 472 24.93 29.51 15.53
N GLN A 473 25.86 28.78 14.90
CA GLN A 473 27.08 28.31 15.55
C GLN A 473 28.02 29.48 15.84
N ASP A 474 28.16 30.43 14.93
CA ASP A 474 28.85 31.71 15.13
C ASP A 474 28.22 32.57 16.22
N LEU A 475 26.88 32.62 16.30
CA LEU A 475 26.17 33.33 17.37
C LEU A 475 26.37 32.67 18.73
N LYS A 476 26.44 31.33 18.79
CA LYS A 476 26.78 30.59 20.01
C LYS A 476 28.24 30.85 20.42
N ILE A 477 29.17 30.85 19.47
CA ILE A 477 30.58 31.20 19.71
C ILE A 477 30.71 32.64 20.18
N LYS A 478 30.05 33.61 19.53
CA LYS A 478 30.03 35.02 19.96
C LYS A 478 29.41 35.21 21.35
N ARG A 479 28.37 34.44 21.72
CA ARG A 479 27.79 34.44 23.07
C ARG A 479 28.75 33.86 24.10
N PHE A 480 29.45 32.77 23.78
CA PHE A 480 30.48 32.16 24.62
C PHE A 480 31.65 33.10 24.83
N VAL A 481 32.18 33.73 23.77
CA VAL A 481 33.25 34.74 23.85
C VAL A 481 32.81 35.95 24.68
N ARG A 482 31.57 36.45 24.52
CA ARG A 482 31.04 37.54 25.37
C ARG A 482 30.86 37.13 26.83
N GLN A 483 30.64 35.85 27.13
CA GLN A 483 30.61 35.33 28.50
C GLN A 483 32.03 35.24 29.07
N CYS A 484 33.00 34.72 28.30
CA CYS A 484 34.41 34.70 28.69
C CYS A 484 34.98 36.10 28.90
N CYS A 485 34.71 37.07 28.02
CA CYS A 485 35.15 38.46 28.20
C CYS A 485 34.49 39.13 29.41
N ARG A 486 33.21 38.83 29.70
CA ARG A 486 32.54 39.32 30.91
C ARG A 486 33.14 38.69 32.17
N TRP A 487 33.52 37.42 32.11
CA TRP A 487 34.18 36.73 33.21
C TRP A 487 35.59 37.31 33.44
N TYR A 488 36.36 37.53 32.38
CA TYR A 488 37.70 38.13 32.46
C TYR A 488 37.67 39.57 32.99
N LYS A 489 36.70 40.39 32.54
CA LYS A 489 36.51 41.76 33.06
C LYS A 489 36.17 41.75 34.56
N LYS A 490 35.35 40.78 35.00
CA LYS A 490 34.98 40.62 36.41
C LYS A 490 36.13 40.09 37.28
N SER A 491 37.00 39.23 36.73
CA SER A 491 38.24 38.79 37.40
C SER A 491 39.29 39.91 37.50
N ALA A 492 39.47 40.72 36.46
CA ALA A 492 40.37 41.87 36.49
C ALA A 492 39.92 42.95 37.49
N GLU A 493 38.61 43.15 37.64
CA GLU A 493 38.05 44.02 38.69
C GLU A 493 38.32 43.46 40.09
N LEU A 494 38.31 42.13 40.30
CA LEU A 494 38.63 41.50 41.59
C LEU A 494 40.12 41.51 41.94
N GLU A 495 41.02 41.47 40.95
CA GLU A 495 42.47 41.57 41.17
C GLU A 495 42.94 43.00 41.46
N MET A 496 42.28 44.04 40.92
CA MET A 496 42.58 45.44 41.29
C MET A 496 42.31 45.76 42.77
N TRP A 497 41.36 45.06 43.40
CA TRP A 497 41.09 45.18 44.84
C TRP A 497 42.11 44.45 45.73
N ARG A 498 42.98 43.59 45.17
CA ARG A 498 44.07 42.91 45.90
C ARG A 498 45.39 43.67 45.94
N PHE A 499 45.53 44.74 45.14
CA PHE A 499 46.72 45.61 45.12
C PHE A 499 46.48 47.00 45.74
N SER A 500 45.30 47.22 46.34
CA SER A 500 44.91 48.47 47.01
C SER A 500 44.66 48.32 48.53
N LEU A 501 45.17 47.23 49.10
CA LEU A 501 45.42 47.00 50.54
C LEU A 501 46.92 46.77 50.71
#